data_AF-A0A661QG99-F1
#
_entry.id   AF-A0A661QG99-F1
#
_cell.length_a   1.000
_cell.length_b   1.000
_cell.length_c   1.000
_cell.angle_alpha   90.00
_cell.angle_beta   90.00
_cell.angle_gamma   90.00
#
_symmetry.space_group_name_H-M   'P 1'
#
loop_
_entity.id
_entity.type
_entity.pdbx_description
1 polymer ?
#
loop_
_entity_poly.entity_id
_entity_poly.type
_entity_poly.pdbx_seq_one_letter_code
_entity_poly.pdbx_strand_id
1 'polypeptide(L)' 'MYAVIKTGGKQYKVSEGDLLKVEMLDGAVGDTI' A
#
# COMPACT_ATOMS: atom_id res chain seq x y z
N MET A 1 -2.93 11.76 10.54
CA MET A 1 -3.95 10.69 10.64
C MET A 1 -3.30 9.40 10.15
N TYR A 2 -3.60 8.24 10.74
CA TYR A 2 -3.02 6.96 10.29
C TYR A 2 -4.13 5.94 10.00
N ALA A 3 -3.90 5.08 9.01
CA ALA A 3 -4.75 3.95 8.66
C ALA A 3 -3.95 2.65 8.74
N VAL A 4 -4.64 1.53 8.88
CA VAL A 4 -4.02 0.20 8.79
C VAL A 4 -4.67 -0.51 7.61
N ILE A 5 -3.85 -0.88 6.63
CA ILE A 5 -4.28 -1.59 5.42
C ILE A 5 -3.69 -2.99 5.40
N LYS A 6 -4.38 -3.93 4.76
CA LYS A 6 -3.87 -5.29 4.56
C LYS A 6 -3.67 -5.52 3.06
N THR A 7 -2.45 -5.85 2.66
CA THR A 7 -2.08 -6.13 1.27
C THR A 7 -0.94 -7.14 1.21
N GLY A 8 -0.88 -7.97 0.16
CA GLY A 8 0.14 -9.03 0.04
C GLY A 8 0.20 -9.97 1.25
N GLY A 9 -0.94 -10.25 1.90
CA GLY A 9 -1.02 -11.08 3.11
C GLY A 9 -0.51 -10.43 4.41
N LYS A 10 0.07 -9.21 4.36
CA LYS A 10 0.63 -8.49 5.52
C LYS A 10 -0.20 -7.26 5.87
N GLN A 11 -0.08 -6.78 7.09
CA GLN A 11 -0.72 -5.54 7.56
C GLN A 11 0.31 -4.41 7.61
N TYR A 12 -0.08 -3.23 7.14
CA TYR A 12 0.76 -2.04 7.06
C TYR A 12 0.04 -0.87 7.71
N LYS A 13 0.76 -0.12 8.53
CA LYS A 13 0.30 1.17 9.06
C LYS A 13 0.77 2.27 8.12
N VAL A 14 -0.14 3.11 7.67
CA VAL A 14 0.10 4.11 6.62
C VAL A 14 -0.43 5.47 7.06
N SER A 15 0.24 6.53 6.61
CA SER A 15 -0.22 7.92 6.72
C SER A 15 -0.23 8.54 5.32
N GLU A 16 -0.92 9.67 5.15
CA GLU A 16 -0.90 10.40 3.88
C GLU A 16 0.54 10.81 3.50
N GLY A 17 0.98 10.41 2.31
CA GLY A 17 2.32 10.67 1.79
C GLY A 17 3.38 9.60 2.07
N ASP A 18 3.05 8.53 2.81
CA ASP A 18 3.99 7.44 3.08
C ASP A 18 4.24 6.56 1.83
N LEU A 19 5.52 6.31 1.54
CA LEU A 19 5.95 5.36 0.51
C LEU A 19 6.21 3.99 1.14
N LEU A 20 5.46 2.98 0.71
CA LEU A 20 5.53 1.62 1.25
C LEU A 20 5.92 0.63 0.17
N LYS A 21 6.86 -0.26 0.52
CA LYS A 21 7.20 -1.40 -0.33
C LYS A 21 6.31 -2.58 0.04
N VAL A 22 5.40 -2.92 -0.86
CA VAL A 22 4.47 -4.05 -0.73
C VAL A 22 4.87 -5.16 -1.70
N GLU A 23 4.22 -6.32 -1.60
CA GLU A 23 4.40 -7.38 -2.57
C GLU A 23 3.87 -6.98 -3.95
N MET A 24 4.18 -7.79 -4.97
CA MET A 24 3.79 -7.50 -6.34
C MET A 24 2.26 -7.35 -6.42
N LEU A 25 1.82 -6.19 -6.91
CA LEU A 25 0.43 -5.87 -7.15
C LEU A 25 0.17 -5.98 -8.65
N ASP A 26 -1.01 -6.50 -9.01
CA ASP A 26 -1.46 -6.52 -10.39
C ASP A 26 -1.92 -5.10 -10.78
N GLY A 27 -1.15 -4.43 -11.62
CA GLY A 27 -1.42 -3.07 -12.08
C GLY A 27 -0.27 -2.49 -12.90
N ALA A 28 -0.56 -1.49 -13.74
CA ALA A 28 0.50 -0.77 -14.43
C ALA A 28 1.14 0.29 -13.52
N VAL A 29 2.36 0.71 -13.85
CA VAL A 29 3.02 1.82 -13.13
C VAL A 29 2.18 3.09 -13.31
N GLY A 30 1.64 3.60 -12.20
CA GLY A 30 0.80 4.81 -12.19
C GLY A 30 -0.70 4.56 -12.01
N ASP A 31 -1.15 3.31 -11.97
CA ASP A 31 -2.53 2.99 -11.61
C ASP A 31 -2.81 3.36 -10.15
N THR A 32 -3.98 3.96 -9.92
CA THR A 32 -4.47 4.27 -8.57
C THR A 32 -5.34 3.10 -8.09
N ILE A 33 -4.93 2.48 -6.98
CA ILE A 33 -5.61 1.37 -6.30
C ILE A 33 -6.30 1.80 -5.01
#